data_AF-A0A1H3LG45-F1
#
_entry.id   AF-A0A1H3LG45-F1
#
_cell.length_a   1.000
_cell.length_b   1.000
_cell.length_c   1.000
_cell.angle_alpha   90.00
_cell.angle_beta   90.00
_cell.angle_gamma   90.00
#
_symmetry.space_group_name_H-M   'P 1'
#
loop_
_entity.id
_entity.type
_entity.pdbx_description
1 polymer ?
#
loop_
_entity_poly.entity_id
_entity_poly.type
_entity_poly.pdbx_seq_one_letter_code
_entity_poly.pdbx_strand_id
1 'polypeptide(L)'
;MSGLVRWADILCGTCTTDVLESPWTWGQRWRRMRANNWSDCGDCGGRVDSLMVKHGGPFDINTNFGQSPAETRAMNSAHEAGHAVVGLEFDYPMQKAEIPDDTSGDIGGIVNWRFGDSARIYTDQFGAMSLAGTVAQQRWMQEQGRVLTDADRVDLSYGAHGDTAMLADRLGEVPEGSLELAKEMVSDRVTWRQMQRVAKELNESGRLNEGQTRSAMTAAKTQYTALHLTKPASTPAPKPSLATTTTTNTGGTAMAGLDDIRAAISTTNDKSQQIQAALNQVQQWAGEIAGQLGTVLSDSGQVQQAIGAFQELSGQRIDELHQLVSGAVSEIEQYGQRL
;
A
#
# COMPACT_ATOMS: atom_id res chain seq x y z
N MET A 1 29.25 18.44 8.36
CA MET A 1 27.98 17.79 8.74
C MET A 1 28.07 16.37 8.24
N SER A 2 28.14 15.39 9.14
CA SER A 2 28.08 13.97 8.77
C SER A 2 26.73 13.74 8.10
N GLY A 3 26.71 13.41 6.80
CA GLY A 3 25.47 13.08 6.10
C GLY A 3 24.84 11.83 6.71
N LEU A 4 23.51 11.71 6.61
CA LEU A 4 22.81 10.48 6.98
C LEU A 4 23.17 9.40 5.95
N VAL A 5 23.74 8.28 6.40
CA VAL A 5 24.07 7.13 5.53
C VAL A 5 22.86 6.21 5.48
N ARG A 6 22.47 5.73 4.30
CA ARG A 6 21.37 4.77 4.11
C ARG A 6 21.91 3.41 3.67
N TRP A 7 21.08 2.36 3.70
CA TRP A 7 21.49 1.07 3.15
C TRP A 7 21.80 1.14 1.66
N ALA A 8 21.06 1.98 0.92
CA ALA A 8 21.31 2.24 -0.49
C ALA A 8 22.71 2.83 -0.78
N ASP A 9 23.32 3.53 0.19
CA ASP A 9 24.69 4.05 0.05
C ASP A 9 25.76 2.97 0.27
N ILE A 10 25.41 1.93 1.03
CA ILE A 10 26.29 0.79 1.38
C ILE A 10 26.26 -0.28 0.28
N LEU A 11 25.08 -0.59 -0.25
CA LEU A 11 24.94 -1.66 -1.24
C LEU A 11 25.70 -1.32 -2.53
N CYS A 12 26.40 -2.31 -3.10
CA CYS A 12 26.95 -2.19 -4.45
C CYS A 12 25.85 -2.29 -5.51
N GLY A 13 26.11 -1.89 -6.75
CA GLY A 13 25.09 -1.85 -7.81
C GLY A 13 24.40 -3.21 -8.05
N THR A 14 25.15 -4.31 -7.99
CA THR A 14 24.60 -5.67 -8.09
C THR A 14 23.66 -5.98 -6.93
N CYS A 15 24.09 -5.68 -5.70
CA CYS A 15 23.28 -5.86 -4.50
C CYS A 15 22.03 -4.98 -4.50
N THR A 16 22.14 -3.72 -4.94
CA THR A 16 21.00 -2.81 -5.11
C THR A 16 20.00 -3.35 -6.11
N THR A 17 20.46 -3.89 -7.24
CA THR A 17 19.57 -4.48 -8.25
C THR A 17 18.86 -5.71 -7.69
N ASP A 18 19.62 -6.63 -7.09
CA ASP A 18 19.10 -7.89 -6.54
C ASP A 18 18.07 -7.65 -5.43
N VAL A 19 18.30 -6.69 -4.52
CA VAL A 19 17.31 -6.36 -3.49
C VAL A 19 16.07 -5.65 -4.05
N LEU A 20 16.18 -4.90 -5.14
CA LEU A 20 15.01 -4.25 -5.75
C LEU A 20 14.16 -5.23 -6.56
N GLU A 21 14.77 -6.25 -7.14
CA GLU A 21 14.10 -7.34 -7.86
C GLU A 21 13.45 -8.33 -6.89
N SER A 22 14.16 -8.72 -5.82
CA SER A 22 13.73 -9.73 -4.87
C SER A 22 13.89 -9.28 -3.41
N PRO A 23 13.22 -8.20 -2.97
CA PRO A 23 13.44 -7.60 -1.65
C PRO A 23 13.16 -8.53 -0.47
N TRP A 24 12.36 -9.58 -0.69
CA TRP A 24 11.86 -10.46 0.37
C TRP A 24 12.72 -11.70 0.61
N THR A 25 13.68 -11.99 -0.28
CA THR A 25 14.65 -13.09 -0.11
C THR A 25 15.86 -12.63 0.72
N TRP A 26 15.97 -11.33 0.97
CA TRP A 26 17.15 -10.70 1.56
C TRP A 26 17.26 -10.82 3.08
N GLY A 27 16.25 -11.32 3.79
CA GLY A 27 16.24 -11.35 5.26
C GLY A 27 17.53 -11.92 5.89
N GLN A 28 17.98 -13.09 5.43
CA GLN A 28 19.21 -13.71 5.95
C GLN A 28 20.47 -12.94 5.57
N ARG A 29 20.51 -12.36 4.37
CA ARG A 29 21.62 -11.52 3.92
C ARG A 29 21.71 -10.25 4.75
N TRP A 30 20.58 -9.60 5.04
CA TRP A 30 20.50 -8.46 5.94
C TRP A 30 21.01 -8.80 7.34
N ARG A 31 20.59 -9.93 7.92
CA ARG A 31 21.11 -10.39 9.22
C ARG A 31 22.63 -10.56 9.22
N ARG A 32 23.21 -11.14 8.16
CA ARG A 32 24.67 -11.29 8.03
C ARG A 32 25.38 -9.94 7.90
N MET A 33 24.88 -9.04 7.05
CA MET A 33 25.44 -7.69 6.91
C MET A 33 25.41 -6.91 8.23
N ARG A 34 24.32 -7.01 9.01
CA ARG A 34 24.24 -6.43 10.36
C ARG A 34 25.25 -7.02 11.34
N ALA A 35 25.62 -8.28 11.17
CA ALA A 35 26.69 -8.93 11.92
C ALA A 35 28.10 -8.61 11.39
N ASN A 36 28.22 -7.57 10.54
CA ASN A 36 29.45 -7.20 9.84
C ASN A 36 30.04 -8.33 8.98
N ASN A 37 29.18 -9.21 8.48
CA ASN A 37 29.55 -10.29 7.57
C ASN A 37 29.12 -9.93 6.13
N TRP A 38 30.11 -9.56 5.32
CA TRP A 38 29.95 -9.15 3.92
C TRP A 38 30.23 -10.28 2.92
N SER A 39 30.31 -11.54 3.36
CA SER A 39 30.67 -12.68 2.49
C SER A 39 29.74 -12.86 1.28
N ASP A 40 28.50 -12.38 1.34
CA ASP A 40 27.56 -12.47 0.23
C ASP A 40 27.71 -11.33 -0.81
N CYS A 41 28.60 -10.37 -0.59
CA CYS A 41 28.87 -9.33 -1.58
C CYS A 41 30.35 -8.91 -1.62
N GLY A 42 30.95 -8.97 -2.80
CA GLY A 42 32.35 -8.62 -2.99
C GLY A 42 32.67 -7.14 -2.75
N ASP A 43 31.72 -6.25 -3.04
CA ASP A 43 31.99 -4.81 -3.13
C ASP A 43 31.37 -3.96 -2.01
N CYS A 44 30.36 -4.43 -1.27
CA CYS A 44 29.72 -3.58 -0.24
C CYS A 44 30.65 -3.32 0.94
N GLY A 45 31.49 -4.29 1.32
CA GLY A 45 32.50 -4.09 2.38
C GLY A 45 33.42 -2.90 2.07
N GLY A 46 33.92 -2.81 0.84
CA GLY A 46 34.74 -1.67 0.39
C GLY A 46 33.97 -0.34 0.37
N ARG A 47 32.65 -0.35 0.15
CA ARG A 47 31.80 0.84 0.28
C ARG A 47 31.66 1.29 1.73
N VAL A 48 31.50 0.36 2.67
CA VAL A 48 31.52 0.67 4.11
C VAL A 48 32.84 1.30 4.51
N ASP A 49 33.98 0.71 4.11
CA ASP A 49 35.30 1.27 4.39
C ASP A 49 35.44 2.70 3.83
N SER A 50 34.96 2.93 2.60
CA SER A 50 34.96 4.25 1.96
C SER A 50 34.09 5.26 2.71
N LEU A 51 32.92 4.84 3.19
CA LEU A 51 32.04 5.66 4.02
C LEU A 51 32.67 5.96 5.39
N MET A 52 33.34 5.00 6.02
CA MET A 52 34.06 5.23 7.28
C MET A 52 35.15 6.30 7.11
N VAL A 53 35.93 6.23 6.04
CA VAL A 53 36.94 7.26 5.73
C VAL A 53 36.29 8.61 5.48
N LYS A 54 35.22 8.65 4.67
CA LYS A 54 34.50 9.89 4.34
C LYS A 54 33.89 10.58 5.57
N HIS A 55 33.40 9.80 6.53
CA HIS A 55 32.76 10.32 7.75
C HIS A 55 33.74 10.48 8.92
N GLY A 56 35.00 10.08 8.76
CA GLY A 56 36.04 10.21 9.79
C GLY A 56 35.89 9.22 10.94
N GLY A 57 35.22 8.08 10.72
CA GLY A 57 34.95 7.07 11.73
C GLY A 57 33.65 6.29 11.49
N PRO A 58 33.15 5.57 12.52
CA PRO A 58 31.85 4.92 12.49
C PRO A 58 30.72 5.90 12.17
N PHE A 59 29.69 5.41 11.50
CA PHE A 59 28.50 6.15 11.14
C PHE A 59 27.24 5.34 11.48
N ASP A 60 26.14 6.04 11.71
CA ASP A 60 24.84 5.43 11.91
C ASP A 60 24.11 5.31 10.56
N ILE A 61 23.41 4.19 10.38
CA ILE A 61 22.53 4.00 9.23
C ILE A 61 21.18 4.59 9.57
N ASN A 62 20.73 5.54 8.77
CA ASN A 62 19.43 6.16 8.90
C ASN A 62 18.35 5.31 8.22
N THR A 63 17.48 4.72 9.02
CA THR A 63 16.32 3.94 8.57
C THR A 63 14.99 4.68 8.71
N ASN A 64 15.01 5.95 9.12
CA ASN A 64 13.80 6.71 9.44
C ASN A 64 13.18 7.40 8.21
N PHE A 65 13.69 7.19 6.99
CA PHE A 65 13.15 7.79 5.76
C PHE A 65 13.04 9.32 5.76
N GLY A 66 13.73 10.00 6.68
CA GLY A 66 13.59 11.46 6.91
C GLY A 66 12.31 11.86 7.64
N GLN A 67 11.60 10.91 8.25
CA GLN A 67 10.38 11.11 9.02
C GLN A 67 10.68 11.63 10.43
N SER A 68 9.73 12.38 10.99
CA SER A 68 9.69 12.70 12.41
C SER A 68 9.42 11.45 13.25
N PRO A 69 9.76 11.46 14.56
CA PRO A 69 9.46 10.32 15.44
C PRO A 69 7.98 9.91 15.46
N ALA A 70 7.07 10.88 15.34
CA ALA A 70 5.62 10.62 15.28
C ALA A 70 5.21 9.92 13.98
N GLU A 71 5.78 10.32 12.85
CA GLU A 71 5.56 9.67 11.57
C GLU A 71 6.19 8.27 11.53
N THR A 72 7.39 8.09 12.09
CA THR A 72 8.01 6.77 12.24
C THR A 72 7.12 5.84 13.07
N ARG A 73 6.54 6.32 14.18
CA ARG A 73 5.61 5.53 14.99
C ARG A 73 4.34 5.17 14.22
N ALA A 74 3.77 6.10 13.47
CA ALA A 74 2.58 5.85 12.65
C ALA A 74 2.88 4.83 11.53
N MET A 75 4.05 4.95 10.89
CA MET A 75 4.53 4.01 9.88
C MET A 75 4.70 2.60 10.46
N ASN A 76 5.36 2.47 11.60
CA ASN A 76 5.52 1.18 12.29
C ASN A 76 4.18 0.61 12.75
N SER A 77 3.23 1.46 13.15
CA SER A 77 1.88 1.02 13.50
C SER A 77 1.12 0.46 12.30
N ALA A 78 1.33 1.02 11.09
CA ALA A 78 0.80 0.47 9.85
C ALA A 78 1.44 -0.88 9.49
N HIS A 79 2.75 -1.02 9.74
CA HIS A 79 3.47 -2.27 9.58
C HIS A 79 2.89 -3.39 10.47
N GLU A 80 2.80 -3.15 11.79
CA GLU A 80 2.26 -4.17 12.70
C GLU A 80 0.77 -4.47 12.45
N ALA A 81 0.00 -3.46 12.03
CA ALA A 81 -1.38 -3.66 11.63
C ALA A 81 -1.52 -4.59 10.41
N GLY A 82 -0.57 -4.53 9.46
CA GLY A 82 -0.50 -5.44 8.32
C GLY A 82 -0.43 -6.90 8.78
N HIS A 83 0.53 -7.22 9.66
CA HIS A 83 0.66 -8.57 10.23
C HIS A 83 -0.59 -8.98 11.00
N ALA A 84 -1.08 -8.12 11.90
CA ALA A 84 -2.20 -8.43 12.78
C ALA A 84 -3.49 -8.70 11.98
N VAL A 85 -3.85 -7.83 11.04
CA VAL A 85 -5.07 -7.97 10.25
C VAL A 85 -5.00 -9.19 9.34
N VAL A 86 -3.90 -9.38 8.58
CA VAL A 86 -3.79 -10.54 7.67
C VAL A 86 -3.81 -11.86 8.45
N GLY A 87 -3.06 -11.95 9.56
CA GLY A 87 -3.07 -13.17 10.37
C GLY A 87 -4.45 -13.46 10.98
N LEU A 88 -5.20 -12.45 11.41
CA LEU A 88 -6.55 -12.64 11.94
C LEU A 88 -7.59 -13.01 10.88
N GLU A 89 -7.45 -12.57 9.63
CA GLU A 89 -8.27 -13.02 8.50
C GLU A 89 -7.98 -14.49 8.13
N PHE A 90 -6.79 -15.01 8.47
CA PHE A 90 -6.47 -16.45 8.40
C PHE A 90 -6.74 -17.22 9.69
N ASP A 91 -7.47 -16.61 10.64
CA ASP A 91 -7.80 -17.19 11.95
C ASP A 91 -6.58 -17.58 12.80
N TYR A 92 -5.44 -16.92 12.61
CA TYR A 92 -4.26 -17.17 13.43
C TYR A 92 -4.44 -16.62 14.86
N PRO A 93 -3.97 -17.36 15.88
CA PRO A 93 -4.23 -17.06 17.28
C PRO A 93 -3.33 -15.94 17.79
N MET A 94 -3.68 -14.70 17.45
CA MET A 94 -2.96 -13.50 17.89
C MET A 94 -2.96 -13.39 19.42
N GLN A 95 -1.83 -13.00 20.01
CA GLN A 95 -1.76 -12.59 21.42
C GLN A 95 -1.95 -11.09 21.56
N LYS A 96 -1.10 -10.37 20.83
CA LYS A 96 -0.99 -8.92 20.91
C LYS A 96 -0.22 -8.36 19.71
N ALA A 97 -0.49 -7.11 19.40
CA ALA A 97 0.36 -6.21 18.62
C ALA A 97 0.82 -5.09 19.56
N GLU A 98 2.08 -4.68 19.46
CA GLU A 98 2.68 -3.70 20.37
C GLU A 98 3.70 -2.83 19.64
N ILE A 99 3.66 -1.52 19.90
CA ILE A 99 4.65 -0.55 19.45
C ILE A 99 5.33 -0.01 20.71
N PRO A 100 6.63 -0.25 20.91
CA PRO A 100 7.34 0.26 22.08
C PRO A 100 7.30 1.79 22.12
N ASP A 101 7.26 2.35 23.33
CA ASP A 101 7.32 3.81 23.52
C ASP A 101 8.69 4.39 23.14
N ASP A 102 9.72 3.55 23.24
CA ASP A 102 11.07 3.85 22.78
C ASP A 102 11.29 3.27 21.37
N THR A 103 11.43 4.16 20.39
CA THR A 103 11.73 3.82 18.99
C THR A 103 13.23 3.80 18.71
N SER A 104 14.09 3.95 19.74
CA SER A 104 15.56 3.93 19.59
C SER A 104 16.14 2.54 19.33
N GLY A 105 15.34 1.47 19.45
CA GLY A 105 15.74 0.10 19.12
C GLY A 105 15.45 -0.28 17.66
N ASP A 106 16.11 -1.34 17.18
CA ASP A 106 15.93 -1.92 15.84
C ASP A 106 14.53 -2.52 15.57
N ILE A 107 13.66 -2.56 16.58
CA ILE A 107 12.34 -3.19 16.51
C ILE A 107 11.29 -2.08 16.57
N GLY A 108 10.68 -1.79 15.42
CA GLY A 108 9.62 -0.79 15.29
C GLY A 108 8.29 -1.19 15.95
N GLY A 109 8.10 -2.48 16.18
CA GLY A 109 6.90 -3.09 16.74
C GLY A 109 7.00 -4.62 16.78
N ILE A 110 5.99 -5.27 17.34
CA ILE A 110 5.87 -6.73 17.32
C ILE A 110 4.43 -7.21 17.36
N VAL A 111 4.10 -8.21 16.53
CA VAL A 111 2.90 -9.05 16.69
C VAL A 111 3.27 -10.44 17.21
N ASN A 112 2.75 -10.79 18.39
CA ASN A 112 2.95 -12.11 18.99
C ASN A 112 1.77 -13.03 18.72
N TRP A 113 2.06 -14.31 18.49
CA TRP A 113 1.09 -15.36 18.14
C TRP A 113 1.14 -16.52 19.15
N ARG A 114 0.03 -17.27 19.34
CA ARG A 114 -0.06 -18.52 20.13
C ARG A 114 -0.23 -19.71 19.20
N PHE A 115 0.74 -19.95 18.33
CA PHE A 115 0.77 -21.21 17.60
C PHE A 115 1.05 -22.32 18.61
N GLY A 116 0.00 -23.04 19.02
CA GLY A 116 0.15 -24.27 19.78
C GLY A 116 0.61 -25.42 18.87
N ASP A 117 0.98 -26.54 19.47
CA ASP A 117 1.47 -27.73 18.75
C ASP A 117 0.48 -28.29 17.71
N SER A 118 -0.81 -27.92 17.82
CA SER A 118 -1.90 -28.34 16.92
C SER A 118 -2.38 -27.25 15.96
N ALA A 119 -1.79 -26.06 15.98
CA ALA A 119 -2.21 -24.97 15.09
C ALA A 119 -1.92 -25.36 13.63
N ARG A 120 -2.95 -25.35 12.78
CA ARG A 120 -2.77 -25.50 11.34
C ARG A 120 -2.23 -24.20 10.77
N ILE A 121 -1.00 -24.24 10.28
CA ILE A 121 -0.34 -23.11 9.62
C ILE A 121 -0.16 -23.51 8.16
N TYR A 122 -0.82 -22.79 7.26
CA TYR A 122 -0.60 -22.94 5.82
C TYR A 122 0.56 -22.05 5.41
N THR A 123 1.49 -22.60 4.62
CA THR A 123 2.77 -21.95 4.31
C THR A 123 2.59 -20.64 3.56
N ASP A 124 1.70 -20.62 2.57
CA ASP A 124 1.33 -19.46 1.78
C ASP A 124 0.73 -18.33 2.63
N GLN A 125 -0.21 -18.67 3.52
CA GLN A 125 -0.87 -17.74 4.44
C GLN A 125 0.08 -17.20 5.50
N PHE A 126 0.96 -18.05 6.04
CA PHE A 126 1.99 -17.62 6.98
C PHE A 126 2.98 -16.68 6.32
N GLY A 127 3.43 -17.00 5.10
CA GLY A 127 4.26 -16.09 4.32
C GLY A 127 3.55 -14.79 3.99
N ALA A 128 2.27 -14.82 3.62
CA ALA A 128 1.50 -13.61 3.34
C ALA A 128 1.34 -12.73 4.59
N MET A 129 1.02 -13.32 5.74
CA MET A 129 1.01 -12.63 7.03
C MET A 129 2.38 -12.01 7.35
N SER A 130 3.48 -12.75 7.16
CA SER A 130 4.84 -12.26 7.40
C SER A 130 5.27 -11.16 6.42
N LEU A 131 4.71 -11.10 5.22
CA LEU A 131 5.01 -10.03 4.24
C LEU A 131 4.02 -8.87 4.33
N ALA A 132 2.87 -9.04 4.97
CA ALA A 132 1.84 -8.02 5.06
C ALA A 132 2.30 -6.73 5.72
N GLY A 133 3.20 -6.81 6.71
CA GLY A 133 3.68 -5.61 7.42
C GLY A 133 4.41 -4.64 6.51
N THR A 134 5.40 -5.11 5.76
CA THR A 134 6.13 -4.26 4.81
C THR A 134 5.28 -3.77 3.63
N VAL A 135 4.34 -4.60 3.14
CA VAL A 135 3.39 -4.18 2.09
C VAL A 135 2.45 -3.09 2.62
N ALA A 136 1.95 -3.23 3.85
CA ALA A 136 1.13 -2.21 4.51
C ALA A 136 1.91 -0.91 4.77
N GLN A 137 3.16 -1.02 5.19
CA GLN A 137 4.07 0.11 5.37
C GLN A 137 4.30 0.87 4.06
N GLN A 138 4.57 0.14 2.97
CA GLN A 138 4.72 0.72 1.63
C GLN A 138 3.46 1.49 1.21
N ARG A 139 2.29 0.85 1.34
CA ARG A 139 1.00 1.48 0.99
C ARG A 139 0.73 2.73 1.85
N TRP A 140 1.01 2.66 3.15
CA TRP A 140 0.85 3.81 4.05
C TRP A 140 1.71 5.00 3.60
N MET A 141 2.98 4.77 3.26
CA MET A 141 3.88 5.84 2.77
C MET A 141 3.36 6.48 1.49
N GLN A 142 2.84 5.68 0.56
CA GLN A 142 2.24 6.16 -0.68
C GLN A 142 0.97 6.99 -0.42
N GLU A 143 0.13 6.58 0.53
CA GLU A 143 -1.06 7.34 0.94
C GLU A 143 -0.71 8.66 1.65
N GLN A 144 0.48 8.78 2.23
CA GLN A 144 1.03 10.07 2.70
C GLN A 144 1.58 10.94 1.55
N GLY A 145 1.40 10.55 0.30
CA GLY A 145 1.87 11.28 -0.88
C GLY A 145 3.35 11.06 -1.20
N ARG A 146 4.01 10.06 -0.60
CA ARG A 146 5.43 9.79 -0.82
C ARG A 146 5.64 8.97 -2.10
N VAL A 147 6.40 9.51 -3.03
CA VAL A 147 6.95 8.75 -4.17
C VAL A 147 8.18 8.01 -3.68
N LEU A 148 8.14 6.68 -3.70
CA LEU A 148 9.23 5.85 -3.19
C LEU A 148 10.37 5.79 -4.21
N THR A 149 11.54 6.26 -3.79
CA THR A 149 12.79 6.09 -4.54
C THR A 149 13.33 4.66 -4.39
N ASP A 150 14.29 4.27 -5.23
CA ASP A 150 14.98 2.98 -5.06
C ASP A 150 15.65 2.88 -3.69
N ALA A 151 16.21 3.98 -3.18
CA ALA A 151 16.77 4.00 -1.83
C ALA A 151 15.71 3.72 -0.75
N ASP A 152 14.48 4.24 -0.93
CA ASP A 152 13.37 3.92 -0.01
C ASP A 152 12.96 2.46 -0.10
N ARG A 153 12.99 1.86 -1.29
CA ARG A 153 12.66 0.44 -1.49
C ARG A 153 13.71 -0.48 -0.87
N VAL A 154 15.00 -0.12 -0.97
CA VAL A 154 16.10 -0.82 -0.27
C VAL A 154 15.89 -0.76 1.25
N ASP A 155 15.64 0.43 1.80
CA ASP A 155 15.46 0.60 3.23
C ASP A 155 14.16 -0.08 3.73
N LEU A 156 13.10 -0.14 2.92
CA LEU A 156 11.89 -0.91 3.21
C LEU A 156 12.14 -2.41 3.26
N SER A 157 12.96 -2.94 2.34
CA SER A 157 13.41 -4.34 2.38
C SER A 157 14.20 -4.62 3.67
N TYR A 158 15.10 -3.71 4.06
CA TYR A 158 15.79 -3.82 5.34
C TYR A 158 14.81 -3.76 6.51
N GLY A 159 13.82 -2.87 6.50
CA GLY A 159 12.79 -2.79 7.54
C GLY A 159 12.08 -4.14 7.79
N ALA A 160 11.88 -4.92 6.72
CA ALA A 160 11.26 -6.25 6.75
C ALA A 160 12.24 -7.41 7.01
N HIS A 161 13.52 -7.13 7.31
CA HIS A 161 14.55 -8.18 7.41
C HIS A 161 14.23 -9.21 8.51
N GLY A 162 13.63 -8.77 9.63
CA GLY A 162 13.21 -9.65 10.71
C GLY A 162 12.17 -10.66 10.25
N ASP A 163 11.14 -10.19 9.56
CA ASP A 163 10.00 -10.99 9.10
C ASP A 163 10.42 -11.99 8.03
N THR A 164 11.16 -11.51 7.03
CA THR A 164 11.63 -12.32 5.90
C THR A 164 12.64 -13.37 6.34
N ALA A 165 13.52 -13.03 7.28
CA ALA A 165 14.47 -13.98 7.80
C ALA A 165 13.81 -15.01 8.74
N MET A 166 12.83 -14.60 9.55
CA MET A 166 12.00 -15.54 10.33
C MET A 166 11.26 -16.51 9.41
N LEU A 167 10.71 -16.02 8.30
CA LEU A 167 10.03 -16.84 7.31
C LEU A 167 10.99 -17.89 6.71
N ALA A 168 12.18 -17.46 6.30
CA ALA A 168 13.22 -18.36 5.79
C ALA A 168 13.70 -19.37 6.86
N ASP A 169 13.87 -18.97 8.12
CA ASP A 169 14.26 -19.89 9.20
C ASP A 169 13.22 -21.00 9.41
N ARG A 170 11.93 -20.66 9.29
CA ARG A 170 10.82 -21.59 9.56
C ARG A 170 10.48 -22.47 8.37
N LEU A 171 10.52 -21.92 7.16
CA LEU A 171 10.03 -22.59 5.96
C LEU A 171 11.15 -22.97 4.98
N GLY A 172 12.41 -22.62 5.27
CA GLY A 172 13.56 -22.81 4.39
C GLY A 172 13.67 -21.73 3.30
N GLU A 173 12.54 -21.35 2.70
CA GLU A 173 12.43 -20.30 1.70
C GLU A 173 11.11 -19.51 1.86
N VAL A 174 11.00 -18.38 1.15
CA VAL A 174 9.74 -17.63 1.07
C VAL A 174 8.81 -18.39 0.13
N PRO A 175 7.61 -18.83 0.58
CA PRO A 175 6.70 -19.59 -0.27
C PRO A 175 6.23 -18.79 -1.49
N GLU A 176 6.10 -19.47 -2.62
CA GLU A 176 5.55 -18.89 -3.85
C GLU A 176 4.12 -18.39 -3.62
N GLY A 177 3.78 -17.22 -4.17
CA GLY A 177 2.45 -16.62 -4.05
C GLY A 177 2.17 -15.90 -2.72
N SER A 178 3.02 -16.03 -1.70
CA SER A 178 2.83 -15.33 -0.43
C SER A 178 2.85 -13.80 -0.57
N LEU A 179 3.70 -13.28 -1.46
CA LEU A 179 3.77 -11.83 -1.71
C LEU A 179 2.52 -11.33 -2.43
N GLU A 180 2.06 -12.07 -3.43
CA GLU A 180 0.88 -11.77 -4.24
C GLU A 180 -0.36 -11.76 -3.35
N LEU A 181 -0.49 -12.75 -2.47
CA LEU A 181 -1.56 -12.82 -1.48
C LEU A 181 -1.50 -11.66 -0.48
N ALA A 182 -0.31 -11.32 0.04
CA ALA A 182 -0.14 -10.16 0.91
C ALA A 182 -0.54 -8.85 0.19
N LYS A 183 -0.14 -8.67 -1.07
CA LYS A 183 -0.51 -7.52 -1.89
C LYS A 183 -2.00 -7.46 -2.17
N GLU A 184 -2.63 -8.59 -2.47
CA GLU A 184 -4.08 -8.68 -2.71
C GLU A 184 -4.84 -8.22 -1.45
N MET A 185 -4.51 -8.80 -0.30
CA MET A 185 -5.16 -8.45 0.97
C MET A 185 -4.89 -7.01 1.39
N VAL A 186 -3.67 -6.51 1.24
CA VAL A 186 -3.36 -5.10 1.55
C VAL A 186 -4.06 -4.18 0.56
N SER A 187 -4.27 -4.58 -0.70
CA SER A 187 -4.93 -3.77 -1.72
C SER A 187 -6.46 -3.74 -1.57
N ASP A 188 -7.05 -4.81 -1.03
CA ASP A 188 -8.49 -4.87 -0.78
C ASP A 188 -8.97 -3.67 0.06
N ARG A 189 -10.10 -3.09 -0.35
CA ARG A 189 -10.59 -1.85 0.24
C ARG A 189 -11.08 -2.05 1.67
N VAL A 190 -11.72 -3.18 1.97
CA VAL A 190 -12.23 -3.47 3.30
C VAL A 190 -11.08 -3.81 4.23
N THR A 191 -10.19 -4.70 3.80
CA THR A 191 -9.01 -5.11 4.57
C THR A 191 -8.09 -3.94 4.84
N TRP A 192 -7.86 -3.05 3.87
CA TRP A 192 -7.07 -1.85 4.13
C TRP A 192 -7.73 -0.90 5.14
N ARG A 193 -9.05 -0.72 5.10
CA ARG A 193 -9.77 0.09 6.11
C ARG A 193 -9.64 -0.51 7.50
N GLN A 194 -9.67 -1.84 7.61
CA GLN A 194 -9.40 -2.55 8.86
C GLN A 194 -7.97 -2.26 9.34
N MET A 195 -6.96 -2.38 8.46
CA MET A 195 -5.57 -2.08 8.78
C MET A 195 -5.38 -0.62 9.23
N GLN A 196 -5.94 0.36 8.53
CA GLN A 196 -5.88 1.77 8.91
C GLN A 196 -6.46 2.01 10.31
N ARG A 197 -7.58 1.35 10.64
CA ARG A 197 -8.22 1.48 11.95
C ARG A 197 -7.38 0.84 13.05
N VAL A 198 -6.85 -0.37 12.82
CA VAL A 198 -5.96 -1.06 13.76
C VAL A 198 -4.67 -0.26 13.97
N ALA A 199 -4.05 0.25 12.92
CA ALA A 199 -2.85 1.07 12.99
C ALA A 199 -3.07 2.34 13.82
N LYS A 200 -4.19 3.03 13.62
CA LYS A 200 -4.55 4.22 14.42
C LYS A 200 -4.69 3.87 15.90
N GLU A 201 -5.45 2.84 16.23
CA GLU A 201 -5.67 2.43 17.62
C GLU A 201 -4.36 1.96 18.27
N LEU A 202 -3.54 1.20 17.55
CA LEU A 202 -2.24 0.74 18.01
C LEU A 202 -1.26 1.90 18.25
N ASN A 203 -1.25 2.89 17.36
CA ASN A 203 -0.42 4.09 17.51
C ASN A 203 -0.79 4.88 18.78
N GLU A 204 -2.09 5.00 19.07
CA GLU A 204 -2.65 5.72 20.23
C GLU A 204 -2.49 4.96 21.55
N SER A 205 -2.70 3.64 21.56
CA SER A 205 -2.66 2.84 22.78
C SER A 205 -1.31 2.19 23.07
N GLY A 206 -0.43 2.12 22.07
CA GLY A 206 0.83 1.37 22.09
C GLY A 206 0.66 -0.15 22.05
N ARG A 207 -0.53 -0.69 22.34
CA ARG A 207 -0.77 -2.13 22.39
C ARG A 207 -2.23 -2.49 22.18
N LEU A 208 -2.46 -3.57 21.42
CA LEU A 208 -3.76 -4.19 21.22
C LEU A 208 -3.66 -5.70 21.44
N ASN A 209 -4.62 -6.32 22.11
CA ASN A 209 -4.80 -7.77 22.12
C ASN A 209 -5.68 -8.24 20.94
N GLU A 210 -5.86 -9.55 20.78
CA GLU A 210 -6.70 -10.13 19.72
C GLU A 210 -8.13 -9.54 19.71
N GLY A 211 -8.81 -9.52 20.87
CA GLY A 211 -10.19 -9.06 20.97
C GLY A 211 -10.35 -7.59 20.60
N GLN A 212 -9.41 -6.74 21.03
CA GLN A 212 -9.37 -5.32 20.66
C GLN A 212 -9.14 -5.16 19.15
N THR A 213 -8.21 -5.93 18.58
CA THR A 213 -7.89 -5.90 17.15
C THR A 213 -9.09 -6.34 16.30
N ARG A 214 -9.75 -7.46 16.65
CA ARG A 214 -10.97 -7.93 15.97
C ARG A 214 -12.13 -6.93 16.10
N SER A 215 -12.25 -6.26 17.24
CA SER A 215 -13.24 -5.19 17.43
C SER A 215 -13.00 -4.02 16.49
N ALA A 216 -11.74 -3.56 16.38
CA ALA A 216 -11.33 -2.50 15.45
C ALA A 216 -11.61 -2.89 13.99
N MET A 217 -11.26 -4.12 13.60
CA MET A 217 -11.56 -4.68 12.27
C MET A 217 -13.08 -4.69 11.99
N THR A 218 -13.88 -5.16 12.95
CA THR A 218 -15.34 -5.22 12.81
C THR A 218 -15.95 -3.83 12.68
N ALA A 219 -15.47 -2.87 13.48
CA ALA A 219 -15.90 -1.49 13.42
C ALA A 219 -15.59 -0.86 12.05
N ALA A 220 -14.39 -1.06 11.51
CA ALA A 220 -14.00 -0.57 10.19
C ALA A 220 -14.88 -1.16 9.08
N LYS A 221 -15.10 -2.49 9.11
CA LYS A 221 -15.97 -3.19 8.15
C LYS A 221 -17.41 -2.68 8.19
N THR A 222 -17.95 -2.47 9.40
CA THR A 222 -19.30 -1.94 9.61
C THR A 222 -19.43 -0.51 9.07
N GLN A 223 -18.46 0.35 9.37
CA GLN A 223 -18.45 1.73 8.88
C GLN A 223 -18.36 1.78 7.35
N TYR A 224 -17.49 0.97 6.75
CA TYR A 224 -17.39 0.85 5.30
C TYR A 224 -18.72 0.41 4.68
N THR A 225 -19.33 -0.64 5.24
CA THR A 225 -20.60 -1.18 4.77
C THR A 225 -21.74 -0.16 4.88
N ALA A 226 -21.82 0.58 5.99
CA ALA A 226 -22.83 1.63 6.17
C ALA A 226 -22.70 2.74 5.12
N LEU A 227 -21.48 3.21 4.85
CA LEU A 227 -21.20 4.26 3.86
C LEU A 227 -21.51 3.83 2.41
N HIS A 228 -21.41 2.53 2.11
CA HIS A 228 -21.61 2.00 0.75
C HIS A 228 -22.98 1.36 0.53
N LEU A 229 -23.74 1.07 1.61
CA LEU A 229 -25.15 0.67 1.53
C LEU A 229 -26.11 1.87 1.49
N THR A 230 -25.68 3.07 1.90
CA THR A 230 -26.45 4.30 1.71
C THR A 230 -26.32 4.84 0.28
N LYS A 231 -26.71 4.05 -0.71
CA LYS A 231 -27.18 4.57 -1.99
C LYS A 231 -28.69 4.73 -1.86
N PRO A 232 -29.29 5.94 -1.88
CA PRO A 232 -30.73 6.06 -1.94
C PRO A 232 -31.21 5.31 -3.18
N ALA A 233 -32.23 4.47 -3.02
CA ALA A 233 -32.99 3.97 -4.16
C ALA A 233 -33.35 5.17 -5.04
N SER A 234 -32.93 5.13 -6.30
CA SER A 234 -33.15 6.19 -7.28
C SER A 234 -34.65 6.45 -7.42
N THR A 235 -35.16 7.46 -6.71
CA THR A 235 -36.50 8.00 -6.95
C THR A 235 -36.49 8.66 -8.33
N PRO A 236 -37.48 8.42 -9.21
CA PRO A 236 -37.53 9.03 -10.52
C PRO A 236 -37.59 10.57 -10.38
N ALA A 237 -36.65 11.27 -11.02
CA ALA A 237 -36.60 12.73 -10.98
C ALA A 237 -37.88 13.36 -11.58
N PRO A 238 -38.51 14.36 -10.92
CA PRO A 238 -39.58 15.15 -11.54
C PRO A 238 -39.00 16.07 -12.62
N LYS A 239 -39.73 16.21 -13.74
CA LYS A 239 -39.40 17.09 -14.86
C LYS A 239 -39.22 18.56 -14.42
N PRO A 240 -38.28 19.32 -15.01
CA PRO A 240 -38.04 20.71 -14.64
C PRO A 240 -39.09 21.64 -15.27
N SER A 241 -39.71 22.48 -14.44
CA SER A 241 -40.53 23.62 -14.87
C SER A 241 -39.77 24.91 -14.64
N LEU A 242 -39.74 25.76 -15.67
CA LEU A 242 -39.06 27.05 -15.72
C LEU A 242 -39.87 28.18 -15.04
N ALA A 243 -39.12 29.23 -14.64
CA ALA A 243 -39.53 30.63 -14.38
C ALA A 243 -40.06 30.92 -12.94
N THR A 244 -39.79 32.05 -12.26
CA THR A 244 -39.10 33.33 -12.57
C THR A 244 -38.64 34.00 -11.26
N THR A 245 -37.64 34.86 -11.35
CA THR A 245 -37.00 35.77 -10.38
C THR A 245 -37.93 36.67 -9.52
N THR A 246 -37.56 36.93 -8.26
CA THR A 246 -37.68 38.26 -7.60
C THR A 246 -36.62 38.43 -6.48
N THR A 247 -36.26 39.69 -6.25
CA THR A 247 -35.03 40.31 -5.75
C THR A 247 -34.89 40.54 -4.22
N THR A 248 -33.64 40.39 -3.75
CA THR A 248 -32.80 41.21 -2.82
C THR A 248 -33.25 41.52 -1.37
N ASN A 249 -32.41 41.12 -0.39
CA ASN A 249 -31.75 42.05 0.56
C ASN A 249 -30.54 41.42 1.29
N THR A 250 -29.37 41.96 0.92
CA THR A 250 -28.17 42.37 1.69
C THR A 250 -27.92 41.81 3.11
N GLY A 251 -26.77 41.14 3.26
CA GLY A 251 -26.02 41.07 4.53
C GLY A 251 -25.26 39.75 4.76
N GLY A 252 -23.97 39.69 4.43
CA GLY A 252 -23.07 38.61 4.92
C GLY A 252 -22.14 37.96 3.89
N THR A 253 -21.03 38.62 3.61
CA THR A 253 -19.66 38.09 3.36
C THR A 253 -19.46 36.61 2.93
N ALA A 254 -18.91 36.44 1.72
CA ALA A 254 -17.86 35.47 1.33
C ALA A 254 -18.08 33.94 1.45
N MET A 255 -19.17 33.43 2.04
CA MET A 255 -19.33 31.96 2.21
C MET A 255 -20.08 31.24 1.07
N ALA A 256 -20.87 31.93 0.23
CA ALA A 256 -21.67 31.26 -0.80
C ALA A 256 -20.85 30.74 -2.01
N GLY A 257 -19.73 31.38 -2.36
CA GLY A 257 -18.92 30.97 -3.53
C GLY A 257 -18.08 29.71 -3.29
N LEU A 258 -17.63 29.48 -2.06
CA LEU A 258 -16.78 28.32 -1.71
C LEU A 258 -17.58 27.03 -1.59
N ASP A 259 -18.82 27.09 -1.13
CA ASP A 259 -19.65 25.90 -0.97
C ASP A 259 -20.22 25.41 -2.31
N ASP A 260 -20.52 26.32 -3.24
CA ASP A 260 -20.89 25.97 -4.62
C ASP A 260 -19.69 25.41 -5.41
N ILE A 261 -18.48 25.93 -5.19
CA ILE A 261 -17.24 25.41 -5.80
C ILE A 261 -16.86 24.05 -5.19
N ARG A 262 -17.00 23.87 -3.87
CA ARG A 262 -16.79 22.56 -3.22
C ARG A 262 -17.83 21.53 -3.66
N ALA A 263 -19.08 21.93 -3.86
CA ALA A 263 -20.11 21.06 -4.40
C ALA A 263 -19.82 20.67 -5.86
N ALA A 264 -19.32 21.60 -6.68
CA ALA A 264 -18.90 21.33 -8.06
C ALA A 264 -17.66 20.43 -8.14
N ILE A 265 -16.66 20.64 -7.28
CA ILE A 265 -15.46 19.80 -7.18
C ILE A 265 -15.81 18.40 -6.65
N SER A 266 -16.67 18.31 -5.62
CA SER A 266 -17.16 17.02 -5.12
C SER A 266 -17.92 16.26 -6.21
N THR A 267 -18.82 16.94 -6.93
CA THR A 267 -19.56 16.33 -8.05
C THR A 267 -18.64 15.90 -9.19
N THR A 268 -17.54 16.62 -9.41
CA THR A 268 -16.55 16.29 -10.45
C THR A 268 -15.65 15.13 -10.02
N ASN A 269 -15.26 15.06 -8.75
CA ASN A 269 -14.53 13.93 -8.19
C ASN A 269 -15.38 12.66 -8.14
N ASP A 270 -16.66 12.79 -7.79
CA ASP A 270 -17.61 11.68 -7.80
C ASP A 270 -17.83 11.16 -9.24
N LYS A 271 -17.91 12.06 -10.23
CA LYS A 271 -17.97 11.69 -11.66
C LYS A 271 -16.66 11.09 -12.17
N SER A 272 -15.51 11.59 -11.73
CA SER A 272 -14.19 11.05 -12.08
C SER A 272 -14.01 9.63 -11.52
N GLN A 273 -14.40 9.41 -10.26
CA GLN A 273 -14.39 8.08 -9.65
C GLN A 273 -15.40 7.12 -10.31
N GLN A 274 -16.56 7.62 -10.75
CA GLN A 274 -17.51 6.82 -11.53
C GLN A 274 -16.97 6.47 -12.92
N ILE A 275 -16.23 7.37 -13.57
CA ILE A 275 -15.57 7.12 -14.86
C ILE A 275 -14.42 6.12 -14.70
N GLN A 276 -13.61 6.23 -13.64
CA GLN A 276 -12.57 5.24 -13.32
C GLN A 276 -13.17 3.87 -12.98
N ALA A 277 -14.27 3.83 -12.22
CA ALA A 277 -14.99 2.59 -11.94
C ALA A 277 -15.58 1.97 -13.23
N ALA A 278 -16.14 2.79 -14.12
CA ALA A 278 -16.63 2.33 -15.41
C ALA A 278 -15.50 1.83 -16.33
N LEU A 279 -14.32 2.45 -16.30
CA LEU A 279 -13.14 1.99 -17.04
C LEU A 279 -12.62 0.65 -16.52
N ASN A 280 -12.55 0.48 -15.21
CA ASN A 280 -12.17 -0.81 -14.62
C ASN A 280 -13.21 -1.90 -14.94
N GLN A 281 -14.50 -1.54 -14.98
CA GLN A 281 -15.56 -2.46 -15.38
C GLN A 281 -15.49 -2.83 -16.86
N VAL A 282 -15.12 -1.89 -17.74
CA VAL A 282 -14.85 -2.16 -19.17
C VAL A 282 -13.63 -3.06 -19.35
N GLN A 283 -12.57 -2.89 -18.55
CA GLN A 283 -11.40 -3.78 -18.56
C GLN A 283 -11.76 -5.20 -18.11
N GLN A 284 -12.61 -5.32 -17.09
CA GLN A 284 -13.12 -6.61 -16.64
C GLN A 284 -13.99 -7.28 -17.72
N TRP A 285 -14.88 -6.53 -18.38
CA TRP A 285 -15.67 -7.06 -19.50
C TRP A 285 -14.80 -7.43 -20.70
N ALA A 286 -13.73 -6.69 -20.98
CA ALA A 286 -12.77 -7.06 -22.03
C ALA A 286 -12.05 -8.38 -21.70
N GLY A 287 -11.67 -8.60 -20.44
CA GLY A 287 -11.11 -9.87 -19.96
C GLY A 287 -12.10 -11.03 -20.05
N GLU A 288 -13.36 -10.80 -19.66
CA GLU A 288 -14.43 -11.80 -19.75
C GLU A 288 -14.79 -12.15 -21.20
N ILE A 289 -14.87 -11.16 -22.10
CA ILE A 289 -15.09 -11.38 -23.54
C ILE A 289 -13.90 -12.12 -24.16
N ALA A 290 -12.66 -11.80 -23.78
CA ALA A 290 -11.48 -12.52 -24.24
C ALA A 290 -11.47 -13.98 -23.75
N GLY A 291 -11.88 -14.22 -22.50
CA GLY A 291 -12.04 -15.56 -21.94
C GLY A 291 -13.16 -16.36 -22.62
N GLN A 292 -14.29 -15.72 -22.91
CA GLN A 292 -15.41 -16.31 -23.64
C GLN A 292 -15.06 -16.59 -25.12
N LEU A 293 -14.33 -15.70 -25.80
CA LEU A 293 -13.80 -15.97 -27.14
C LEU A 293 -12.79 -17.12 -27.13
N GLY A 294 -11.92 -17.18 -26.11
CA GLY A 294 -10.95 -18.27 -25.95
C GLY A 294 -11.61 -19.63 -25.71
N THR A 295 -12.77 -19.66 -25.06
CA THR A 295 -13.55 -20.89 -24.87
C THR A 295 -14.42 -21.26 -26.07
N VAL A 296 -14.87 -20.30 -26.88
CA VAL A 296 -15.65 -20.55 -28.11
C VAL A 296 -14.77 -20.92 -29.31
N LEU A 297 -13.48 -20.56 -29.33
CA LEU A 297 -12.63 -20.61 -30.54
C LEU A 297 -11.37 -21.47 -30.40
N SER A 298 -11.44 -22.56 -29.63
CA SER A 298 -10.37 -23.58 -29.50
C SER A 298 -9.96 -24.28 -30.82
N ASP A 299 -10.39 -23.80 -31.99
CA ASP A 299 -9.99 -24.28 -33.31
C ASP A 299 -9.60 -23.11 -34.24
N SER A 300 -8.33 -23.11 -34.66
CA SER A 300 -7.67 -22.31 -35.72
C SER A 300 -6.76 -21.13 -35.29
N GLY A 301 -5.46 -21.27 -35.59
CA GLY A 301 -4.36 -20.41 -35.13
C GLY A 301 -4.21 -19.03 -35.79
N GLN A 302 -5.04 -18.66 -36.78
CA GLN A 302 -4.99 -17.30 -37.35
C GLN A 302 -5.78 -16.26 -36.53
N VAL A 303 -6.57 -16.70 -35.55
CA VAL A 303 -7.40 -15.81 -34.71
C VAL A 303 -6.64 -15.28 -33.49
N GLN A 304 -5.63 -15.99 -32.99
CA GLN A 304 -4.79 -15.51 -31.87
C GLN A 304 -4.02 -14.23 -32.20
N GLN A 305 -3.63 -14.03 -33.46
CA GLN A 305 -3.02 -12.77 -33.90
C GLN A 305 -4.03 -11.62 -33.94
N ALA A 306 -5.28 -11.87 -34.34
CA ALA A 306 -6.34 -10.86 -34.31
C ALA A 306 -6.75 -10.49 -32.88
N ILE A 307 -6.73 -11.46 -31.95
CA ILE A 307 -6.97 -11.24 -30.51
C ILE A 307 -5.85 -10.43 -29.88
N GLY A 308 -4.58 -10.76 -30.16
CA GLY A 308 -3.44 -9.98 -29.69
C GLY A 308 -3.48 -8.53 -30.21
N ALA A 309 -3.77 -8.34 -31.50
CA ALA A 309 -3.90 -7.01 -32.08
C ALA A 309 -5.08 -6.22 -31.52
N PHE A 310 -6.21 -6.87 -31.21
CA PHE A 310 -7.36 -6.21 -30.59
C PHE A 310 -7.11 -5.85 -29.13
N GLN A 311 -6.45 -6.72 -28.36
CA GLN A 311 -6.03 -6.44 -26.98
C GLN A 311 -5.06 -5.25 -26.95
N GLU A 312 -4.10 -5.21 -27.87
CA GLU A 312 -3.13 -4.12 -27.99
C GLU A 312 -3.79 -2.79 -28.40
N LEU A 313 -4.70 -2.81 -29.38
CA LEU A 313 -5.48 -1.62 -29.77
C LEU A 313 -6.41 -1.13 -28.65
N SER A 314 -7.00 -2.06 -27.89
CA SER A 314 -7.87 -1.71 -26.77
C SER A 314 -7.09 -1.13 -25.60
N GLY A 315 -5.92 -1.68 -25.27
CA GLY A 315 -5.02 -1.14 -24.26
C GLY A 315 -4.53 0.26 -24.61
N GLN A 316 -4.02 0.45 -25.83
CA GLN A 316 -3.54 1.77 -26.27
C GLN A 316 -4.64 2.84 -26.31
N ARG A 317 -5.82 2.53 -26.84
CA ARG A 317 -6.95 3.48 -26.90
C ARG A 317 -7.48 3.83 -25.51
N ILE A 318 -7.43 2.89 -24.57
CA ILE A 318 -7.87 3.10 -23.19
C ILE A 318 -6.83 3.91 -22.41
N ASP A 319 -5.54 3.66 -22.60
CA ASP A 319 -4.47 4.45 -21.98
C ASP A 319 -4.44 5.89 -22.52
N GLU A 320 -4.66 6.10 -23.82
CA GLU A 320 -4.81 7.46 -24.41
C GLU A 320 -6.02 8.19 -23.81
N LEU A 321 -7.15 7.50 -23.64
CA LEU A 321 -8.35 8.08 -23.06
C LEU A 321 -8.16 8.39 -21.57
N HIS A 322 -7.46 7.52 -20.84
CA HIS A 322 -7.12 7.73 -19.43
C HIS A 322 -6.20 8.94 -19.26
N GLN A 323 -5.22 9.11 -20.16
CA GLN A 323 -4.36 10.29 -20.17
C GLN A 323 -5.11 11.58 -20.53
N LEU A 324 -6.05 11.56 -21.48
CA LEU A 324 -6.90 12.71 -21.81
C LEU A 324 -7.81 13.12 -20.65
N VAL A 325 -8.40 12.14 -19.95
CA VAL A 325 -9.25 12.40 -18.79
C VAL A 325 -8.44 12.89 -17.59
N SER A 326 -7.29 12.29 -17.30
CA SER A 326 -6.38 12.80 -16.26
C SER A 326 -5.87 14.20 -16.57
N GLY A 327 -5.60 14.51 -17.84
CA GLY A 327 -5.23 15.86 -18.29
C GLY A 327 -6.36 16.87 -18.06
N ALA A 328 -7.58 16.55 -18.48
CA ALA A 328 -8.75 17.40 -18.28
C ALA A 328 -9.10 17.63 -16.80
N VAL A 329 -8.93 16.61 -15.94
CA VAL A 329 -9.10 16.74 -14.49
C VAL A 329 -8.03 17.65 -13.90
N SER A 330 -6.77 17.49 -14.32
CA SER A 330 -5.65 18.32 -13.86
C SER A 330 -5.81 19.79 -14.28
N GLU A 331 -6.33 20.08 -15.47
CA GLU A 331 -6.61 21.46 -15.91
C GLU A 331 -7.77 22.11 -15.14
N ILE A 332 -8.81 21.35 -14.81
CA ILE A 332 -9.94 21.81 -13.99
C ILE A 332 -9.49 22.09 -12.55
N GLU A 333 -8.65 21.23 -11.96
CA GLU A 333 -8.06 21.45 -10.65
C GLU A 333 -7.14 22.69 -10.63
N GLN A 334 -6.33 22.89 -11.68
CA GLN A 334 -5.52 24.10 -11.81
C GLN A 334 -6.36 25.38 -11.99
N TYR A 335 -7.48 25.32 -12.71
CA TYR A 335 -8.39 26.47 -12.84
C TYR A 335 -9.09 26.79 -11.50
N GLY A 336 -9.47 25.76 -10.73
CA GLY A 336 -10.02 25.90 -9.38
C GLY A 336 -9.03 26.48 -8.36
N GLN A 337 -7.72 26.27 -8.54
CA GLN A 337 -6.68 26.85 -7.70
C GLN A 337 -6.31 28.31 -8.05
N ARG A 338 -6.80 28.85 -9.18
CA ARG A 338 -6.52 30.22 -9.63
C ARG A 338 -7.66 31.22 -9.31
N LEU A 339 -8.78 30.76 -8.75
CA LEU A 339 -9.92 31.57 -8.28
C LEU A 339 -9.82 31.84 -6.78
#